data_AF-A0A838W3Q8-F1
#
_entry.id   AF-A0A838W3Q8-F1
#
_cell.length_a   1.000
_cell.length_b   1.000
_cell.length_c   1.000
_cell.angle_alpha   90.00
_cell.angle_beta   90.00
_cell.angle_gamma   90.00
#
_symmetry.space_group_name_H-M   'P 1'
#
loop_
_entity.id
_entity.type
_entity.pdbx_description
1 polymer ?
#
loop_
_entity_poly.entity_id
_entity_poly.type
_entity_poly.pdbx_seq_one_letter_code
_entity_poly.pdbx_strand_id
1 'polypeptide(L)'
;IEVLVGPGAALYGADASSGVVTLQTKDPRLFPGTSIEVTGGARGAQPDFDGNDSGRYFDLQMRHAGMFGNIGYKVAGEYQDANEWQNLLTYNIALSPTNIVPIREDGLGVNSVDFRSRVFRGIGSVIHYQGDNQLEFSAGASESDGVGQTNVGRNQLRGWGYNFAQAKYTTPRLYFNMYRTQSTSGESFAINRYADAQVRNPGLSPDSLRRLSDWPSNGRMYAAEFQNNFRVPSILNTYFVWGAQYRQDIVSSDRQWLTDRLTGSDLSIRQYGVYSQAEAPLTPWLNLIFAARYDDHENYDAQFSPKAGVVLKPAANQAVRLTYNRAFKSPSTLQTNFFIPDWTAVIAIFGNTEGYSVHSNPAGTGTAVATYDPLRPEENTTWEAGYKGVLNNRLFIDVAGYHSQYQHFLSPLAVISNPYARTAEGQPAPTFAFDAQGRALDNNKLVLTYFNLGRATLYGTDAGLNYYVSPRVSLNGTFSWLKLDDVEVPAGREEATAINSPNTKWTLGSRFTDFGNLQGGANLRHVNSYYFRSGINMGVIPTFTTLDLNLGYRIQPYNTTLTVGVNNLFGCSQNEDQPLQYDSADRLRTAPTNRSRECGFNTKHQEMINMPAIGTMVFIGARYHIQ
;
A
#
# COMPACT_ATOMS: atom_id res chain seq x y z
N ILE A 1 -7.67 7.95 14.51
CA ILE A 1 -6.68 7.74 13.43
C ILE A 1 -5.76 8.93 13.47
N GLU A 2 -4.47 8.68 13.55
CA GLU A 2 -3.42 9.68 13.42
C GLU A 2 -2.64 9.39 12.14
N VAL A 3 -2.33 10.42 11.37
CA VAL A 3 -1.55 10.31 10.14
C VAL A 3 -0.39 11.29 10.25
N LEU A 4 0.83 10.78 10.22
CA LEU A 4 2.04 11.57 10.03
C LEU A 4 2.50 11.42 8.59
N VAL A 5 2.63 12.55 7.90
CA VAL A 5 3.12 12.63 6.53
C VAL A 5 4.63 12.89 6.57
N GLY A 6 5.35 12.32 5.60
CA GLY A 6 6.80 12.45 5.50
C GLY A 6 7.56 11.46 6.41
N PRO A 7 8.89 11.41 6.30
CA PRO A 7 9.63 10.33 6.93
C PRO A 7 9.63 10.45 8.46
N GLY A 8 9.03 9.44 9.11
CA GLY A 8 8.79 9.37 10.55
C GLY A 8 9.73 8.42 11.29
N ALA A 9 10.78 7.94 10.61
CA ALA A 9 11.59 6.79 11.04
C ALA A 9 12.09 6.89 12.49
N ALA A 10 12.47 8.09 12.94
CA ALA A 10 13.04 8.28 14.27
C ALA A 10 12.16 7.72 15.42
N LEU A 11 10.85 7.93 15.40
CA LEU A 11 9.95 7.41 16.46
C LEU A 11 9.17 6.16 16.04
N TYR A 12 8.89 5.99 14.75
CA TYR A 12 7.88 5.03 14.30
C TYR A 12 8.47 3.77 13.65
N GLY A 13 9.79 3.65 13.59
CA GLY A 13 10.44 2.43 13.11
C GLY A 13 11.11 2.56 11.75
N ALA A 14 11.87 1.53 11.39
CA ALA A 14 12.36 1.36 10.03
C ALA A 14 11.20 1.30 9.03
N ASP A 15 11.48 1.65 7.78
CA ASP A 15 10.52 1.66 6.67
C ASP A 15 9.39 2.70 6.78
N ALA A 16 9.37 3.53 7.84
CA ALA A 16 8.51 4.71 7.94
C ALA A 16 9.02 5.88 7.06
N SER A 17 9.53 5.58 5.86
CA SER A 17 10.10 6.54 4.91
C SER A 17 9.04 7.36 4.16
N SER A 18 7.79 6.86 4.13
CA SER A 18 6.66 7.48 3.41
C SER A 18 5.56 8.06 4.32
N GLY A 19 5.74 7.99 5.65
CA GLY A 19 4.73 8.39 6.64
C GLY A 19 4.18 7.23 7.46
N VAL A 20 3.33 7.54 8.43
CA VAL A 20 2.81 6.59 9.43
C VAL A 20 1.33 6.82 9.65
N VAL A 21 0.56 5.73 9.70
CA VAL A 21 -0.85 5.77 10.12
C VAL A 21 -1.00 4.98 11.41
N THR A 22 -1.44 5.64 12.48
CA THR A 22 -1.73 5.01 13.76
C THR A 22 -3.24 4.91 13.98
N LEU A 23 -3.70 3.69 14.23
CA LEU A 23 -5.11 3.38 14.50
C LEU A 23 -5.29 3.10 15.99
N GLN A 24 -6.19 3.83 16.63
CA GLN A 24 -6.62 3.59 18.00
C GLN A 24 -8.08 3.18 17.99
N THR A 25 -8.39 2.03 18.58
CA THR A 25 -9.75 1.54 18.72
C THR A 25 -10.45 2.21 19.91
N LYS A 26 -11.79 2.29 19.86
CA LYS A 26 -12.58 2.95 20.91
C LYS A 26 -12.43 2.25 22.27
N ASP A 27 -12.05 3.00 23.30
CA ASP A 27 -11.95 2.55 24.71
C ASP A 27 -13.35 2.09 25.22
N PRO A 28 -13.49 0.89 25.83
CA PRO A 28 -14.74 0.40 26.41
C PRO A 28 -15.37 1.30 27.48
N ARG A 29 -14.57 2.05 28.26
CA ARG A 29 -15.07 2.98 29.31
C ARG A 29 -15.79 4.18 28.69
N LEU A 30 -15.27 4.68 27.58
CA LEU A 30 -15.78 5.88 26.91
C LEU A 30 -16.90 5.55 25.92
N PHE A 31 -16.88 4.33 25.37
CA PHE A 31 -17.82 3.89 24.34
C PHE A 31 -18.37 2.48 24.65
N PRO A 32 -19.13 2.31 25.75
CA PRO A 32 -19.82 1.05 26.05
C PRO A 32 -21.00 0.81 25.10
N GLY A 33 -21.58 -0.38 25.20
CA GLY A 33 -22.79 -0.75 24.48
C GLY A 33 -22.53 -1.47 23.16
N THR A 34 -23.61 -1.69 22.41
CA THR A 34 -23.61 -2.39 21.13
C THR A 34 -23.83 -1.41 19.98
N SER A 35 -23.04 -1.52 18.92
CA SER A 35 -23.32 -0.89 17.63
C SER A 35 -23.45 -1.94 16.55
N ILE A 36 -24.52 -1.86 15.77
CA ILE A 36 -24.75 -2.70 14.60
C ILE A 36 -24.94 -1.77 13.39
N GLU A 37 -24.30 -2.11 12.29
CA GLU A 37 -24.45 -1.41 11.01
C GLU A 37 -24.70 -2.43 9.91
N VAL A 38 -25.75 -2.20 9.15
CA VAL A 38 -26.09 -3.00 7.98
C VAL A 38 -26.10 -2.06 6.78
N THR A 39 -25.33 -2.39 5.76
CA THR A 39 -25.27 -1.63 4.52
C THR A 39 -25.54 -2.55 3.34
N GLY A 40 -26.51 -2.17 2.52
CA GLY A 40 -26.76 -2.76 1.22
C GLY A 40 -26.40 -1.77 0.12
N GLY A 41 -25.97 -2.26 -1.02
CA GLY A 41 -25.66 -1.41 -2.17
C GLY A 41 -25.74 -2.14 -3.50
N ALA A 42 -25.73 -1.35 -4.56
CA ALA A 42 -25.69 -1.81 -5.93
C ALA A 42 -24.79 -0.91 -6.78
N ARG A 43 -24.23 -1.48 -7.84
CA ARG A 43 -23.44 -0.77 -8.85
C ARG A 43 -24.34 -0.42 -10.06
N GLY A 44 -23.93 0.56 -10.86
CA GLY A 44 -24.66 0.98 -12.07
C GLY A 44 -24.94 -0.18 -13.04
N ALA A 45 -26.06 -0.08 -13.77
CA ALA A 45 -26.73 -1.15 -14.53
C ALA A 45 -25.99 -1.67 -15.77
N GLN A 46 -24.81 -2.26 -15.61
CA GLN A 46 -24.19 -3.05 -16.68
C GLN A 46 -24.16 -4.54 -16.29
N PRO A 47 -24.72 -5.43 -17.13
CA PRO A 47 -24.61 -6.86 -16.95
C PRO A 47 -23.14 -7.27 -16.87
N ASP A 48 -22.87 -8.18 -15.95
CA ASP A 48 -21.65 -8.95 -15.87
C ASP A 48 -21.39 -9.77 -17.15
N PHE A 49 -20.17 -10.27 -17.39
CA PHE A 49 -19.87 -11.07 -18.59
C PHE A 49 -20.76 -12.33 -18.69
N ASP A 50 -21.13 -12.91 -17.54
CA ASP A 50 -22.00 -14.08 -17.45
C ASP A 50 -23.51 -13.74 -17.47
N GLY A 51 -23.86 -12.46 -17.70
CA GLY A 51 -25.26 -11.99 -17.77
C GLY A 51 -26.01 -11.97 -16.44
N ASN A 52 -25.33 -12.19 -15.31
CA ASN A 52 -25.90 -12.23 -13.96
C ASN A 52 -25.63 -10.95 -13.14
N ASP A 53 -26.58 -10.64 -12.25
CA ASP A 53 -26.67 -9.61 -11.19
C ASP A 53 -25.70 -8.40 -11.16
N SER A 54 -26.31 -7.21 -11.16
CA SER A 54 -25.77 -5.83 -11.31
C SER A 54 -24.84 -5.32 -10.18
N GLY A 55 -24.00 -6.18 -9.60
CA GLY A 55 -23.01 -5.76 -8.62
C GLY A 55 -23.57 -5.48 -7.24
N ARG A 56 -24.13 -6.51 -6.61
CA ARG A 56 -24.60 -6.45 -5.22
C ARG A 56 -23.45 -6.17 -4.26
N TYR A 57 -23.75 -5.40 -3.23
CA TYR A 57 -22.89 -5.15 -2.07
C TYR A 57 -23.70 -5.37 -0.79
N PHE A 58 -23.14 -6.12 0.15
CA PHE A 58 -23.68 -6.30 1.49
C PHE A 58 -22.55 -6.22 2.51
N ASP A 59 -22.80 -5.50 3.60
CA ASP A 59 -21.87 -5.37 4.71
C ASP A 59 -22.64 -5.35 6.03
N LEU A 60 -22.20 -6.16 6.99
CA LEU A 60 -22.70 -6.24 8.35
C LEU A 60 -21.53 -6.05 9.30
N GLN A 61 -21.57 -4.98 10.08
CA GLN A 61 -20.59 -4.67 11.12
C GLN A 61 -21.24 -4.68 12.49
N MET A 62 -20.58 -5.29 13.47
CA MET A 62 -21.01 -5.29 14.86
C MET A 62 -19.84 -4.99 15.80
N ARG A 63 -20.11 -4.22 16.85
CA ARG A 63 -19.22 -4.06 18.00
C ARG A 63 -20.03 -4.10 19.28
N HIS A 64 -19.52 -4.78 20.30
CA HIS A 64 -20.02 -4.72 21.66
C HIS A 64 -18.87 -4.45 22.63
N ALA A 65 -19.08 -3.57 23.61
CA ALA A 65 -18.08 -3.28 24.63
C ALA A 65 -18.74 -2.98 25.99
N GLY A 66 -18.03 -3.29 27.07
CA GLY A 66 -18.53 -3.08 28.42
C GLY A 66 -17.42 -3.08 29.46
N MET A 67 -17.84 -2.90 30.72
CA MET A 67 -16.97 -2.82 31.89
C MET A 67 -17.48 -3.77 32.99
N PHE A 68 -16.55 -4.46 33.65
CA PHE A 68 -16.76 -5.21 34.88
C PHE A 68 -15.73 -4.76 35.91
N GLY A 69 -16.14 -3.88 36.84
CA GLY A 69 -15.20 -3.21 37.75
C GLY A 69 -14.14 -2.43 36.98
N ASN A 70 -12.87 -2.79 37.17
CA ASN A 70 -11.73 -2.20 36.47
C ASN A 70 -11.27 -2.98 35.23
N ILE A 71 -12.06 -3.96 34.77
CA ILE A 71 -11.79 -4.72 33.55
C ILE A 71 -12.78 -4.26 32.47
N GLY A 72 -12.27 -3.74 31.36
CA GLY A 72 -13.04 -3.50 30.15
C GLY A 72 -12.90 -4.64 29.16
N TYR A 73 -13.94 -4.88 28.38
CA TYR A 73 -13.91 -5.82 27.26
C TYR A 73 -14.50 -5.18 26.01
N LYS A 74 -14.02 -5.58 24.83
CA LYS A 74 -14.61 -5.23 23.54
C LYS A 74 -14.48 -6.38 22.56
N VAL A 75 -15.52 -6.59 21.78
CA VAL A 75 -15.55 -7.52 20.65
C VAL A 75 -16.12 -6.77 19.45
N ALA A 76 -15.51 -6.95 18.28
CA ALA A 76 -16.04 -6.45 17.03
C ALA A 76 -15.88 -7.49 15.92
N GLY A 77 -16.77 -7.45 14.94
CA GLY A 77 -16.71 -8.32 13.78
C GLY A 77 -17.43 -7.71 12.57
N GLU A 78 -17.09 -8.24 11.41
CA GLU A 78 -17.63 -7.82 10.14
C GLU A 78 -17.75 -8.98 9.17
N TYR A 79 -18.83 -8.97 8.40
CA TYR A 79 -19.05 -9.82 7.25
C TYR A 79 -19.42 -8.96 6.05
N GLN A 80 -18.59 -9.01 5.02
CA GLN A 80 -18.78 -8.29 3.76
C GLN A 80 -18.89 -9.32 2.61
N ASP A 81 -19.86 -9.11 1.73
CA ASP A 81 -20.08 -9.89 0.51
C ASP A 81 -20.40 -8.95 -0.64
N ALA A 82 -19.57 -8.98 -1.68
CA ALA A 82 -19.71 -8.08 -2.81
C ALA A 82 -19.27 -8.77 -4.10
N ASN A 83 -19.94 -8.45 -5.21
CA ASN A 83 -19.39 -8.74 -6.53
C ASN A 83 -18.52 -7.54 -6.94
N GLU A 84 -17.27 -7.78 -7.32
CA GLU A 84 -16.33 -6.77 -7.85
C GLU A 84 -16.69 -6.38 -9.29
N TRP A 85 -16.11 -5.29 -9.80
CA TRP A 85 -16.14 -5.05 -11.24
C TRP A 85 -15.27 -6.08 -11.95
N GLN A 86 -15.68 -6.47 -13.15
CA GLN A 86 -14.93 -7.42 -13.95
C GLN A 86 -14.08 -6.74 -15.01
N ASN A 87 -12.91 -7.32 -15.22
CA ASN A 87 -12.14 -7.10 -16.44
C ASN A 87 -11.36 -8.35 -16.77
N LEU A 88 -11.61 -8.90 -17.95
CA LEU A 88 -10.96 -10.10 -18.41
C LEU A 88 -9.62 -9.76 -19.05
N LEU A 89 -8.55 -10.32 -18.51
CA LEU A 89 -7.22 -10.21 -19.08
C LEU A 89 -7.01 -11.29 -20.15
N THR A 90 -6.15 -10.97 -21.12
CA THR A 90 -5.63 -11.94 -22.08
C THR A 90 -4.19 -12.25 -21.74
N TYR A 91 -3.89 -13.51 -21.48
CA TYR A 91 -2.54 -14.00 -21.21
C TYR A 91 -1.94 -14.54 -22.51
N ASN A 92 -0.80 -13.98 -22.90
CA ASN A 92 -0.02 -14.45 -24.04
C ASN A 92 0.93 -15.55 -23.58
N ILE A 93 0.49 -16.81 -23.69
CA ILE A 93 1.24 -17.98 -23.22
C ILE A 93 2.29 -18.37 -24.26
N ALA A 94 3.56 -18.11 -23.96
CA ALA A 94 4.67 -18.53 -24.82
C ALA A 94 4.99 -20.02 -24.57
N LEU A 95 4.60 -20.89 -25.49
CA LEU A 95 5.02 -22.30 -25.50
C LEU A 95 6.48 -22.44 -25.95
N SER A 96 6.92 -21.53 -26.83
CA SER A 96 8.30 -21.30 -27.24
C SER A 96 8.47 -19.82 -27.60
N PRO A 97 9.69 -19.34 -27.91
CA PRO A 97 9.93 -17.94 -28.29
C PRO A 97 9.17 -17.48 -29.54
N THR A 98 8.75 -18.42 -30.38
CA THR A 98 8.04 -18.16 -31.64
C THR A 98 6.60 -18.67 -31.63
N ASN A 99 6.16 -19.31 -30.55
CA ASN A 99 4.82 -19.87 -30.42
C ASN A 99 4.12 -19.29 -29.20
N ILE A 100 3.24 -18.31 -29.44
CA ILE A 100 2.47 -17.61 -28.43
C ILE A 100 1.01 -17.97 -28.62
N VAL A 101 0.39 -18.52 -27.59
CA VAL A 101 -1.04 -18.85 -27.54
C VAL A 101 -1.73 -17.83 -26.66
N PRO A 102 -2.56 -16.92 -27.21
CA PRO A 102 -3.36 -16.02 -26.40
C PRO A 102 -4.53 -16.79 -25.77
N ILE A 103 -4.73 -16.64 -24.47
CA ILE A 103 -5.89 -17.16 -23.74
C ILE A 103 -6.51 -16.05 -22.90
N ARG A 104 -7.79 -15.77 -23.11
CA ARG A 104 -8.56 -14.82 -22.30
C ARG A 104 -9.12 -15.54 -21.07
N GLU A 105 -9.30 -14.81 -19.97
CA GLU A 105 -9.73 -15.39 -18.68
C GLU A 105 -11.04 -16.17 -18.71
N ASP A 106 -12.02 -15.76 -19.52
CA ASP A 106 -13.26 -16.54 -19.76
C ASP A 106 -13.01 -17.85 -20.52
N GLY A 107 -11.94 -17.91 -21.31
CA GLY A 107 -11.45 -19.12 -21.97
C GLY A 107 -10.78 -20.12 -21.03
N LEU A 108 -10.53 -19.76 -19.76
CA LEU A 108 -9.94 -20.66 -18.76
C LEU A 108 -10.95 -21.67 -18.18
N GLY A 109 -12.22 -21.57 -18.58
CA GLY A 109 -13.33 -22.40 -18.11
C GLY A 109 -14.12 -21.74 -16.98
N VAL A 110 -15.28 -22.33 -16.67
CA VAL A 110 -16.22 -21.85 -15.64
C VAL A 110 -15.53 -21.79 -14.27
N ASN A 111 -15.70 -20.68 -13.54
CA ASN A 111 -15.11 -20.43 -12.21
C ASN A 111 -13.56 -20.36 -12.16
N SER A 112 -12.93 -20.02 -13.28
CA SER A 112 -11.48 -19.78 -13.33
C SER A 112 -11.08 -18.47 -12.65
N VAL A 113 -11.90 -17.42 -12.79
CA VAL A 113 -11.80 -16.15 -12.06
C VAL A 113 -13.12 -15.88 -11.35
N ASP A 114 -13.07 -15.80 -10.02
CA ASP A 114 -14.21 -15.47 -9.18
C ASP A 114 -14.03 -14.05 -8.63
N PHE A 115 -14.80 -13.13 -9.21
CA PHE A 115 -14.85 -11.71 -8.84
C PHE A 115 -15.74 -11.46 -7.61
N ARG A 116 -16.30 -12.49 -6.98
CA ARG A 116 -17.00 -12.32 -5.70
C ARG A 116 -15.98 -12.15 -4.58
N SER A 117 -15.98 -10.98 -3.96
CA SER A 117 -15.20 -10.67 -2.77
C SER A 117 -16.01 -10.99 -1.52
N ARG A 118 -15.46 -11.83 -0.65
CA ARG A 118 -16.02 -12.13 0.67
C ARG A 118 -14.98 -11.86 1.73
N VAL A 119 -15.36 -11.14 2.78
CA VAL A 119 -14.47 -10.85 3.91
C VAL A 119 -15.20 -11.17 5.19
N PHE A 120 -14.57 -11.98 6.03
CA PHE A 120 -14.99 -12.20 7.41
C PHE A 120 -13.85 -11.76 8.33
N ARG A 121 -14.14 -10.94 9.34
CA ARG A 121 -13.14 -10.54 10.33
C ARG A 121 -13.73 -10.38 11.72
N GLY A 122 -12.91 -10.66 12.73
CA GLY A 122 -13.27 -10.54 14.13
C GLY A 122 -12.08 -10.14 15.00
N ILE A 123 -12.34 -9.35 16.03
CA ILE A 123 -11.36 -8.91 17.02
C ILE A 123 -12.01 -8.91 18.41
N GLY A 124 -11.25 -9.38 19.40
CA GLY A 124 -11.60 -9.27 20.82
C GLY A 124 -10.46 -8.67 21.62
N SER A 125 -10.79 -7.89 22.65
CA SER A 125 -9.82 -7.36 23.60
C SER A 125 -10.35 -7.35 25.02
N VAL A 126 -9.44 -7.54 25.98
CA VAL A 126 -9.66 -7.33 27.42
C VAL A 126 -8.64 -6.30 27.89
N ILE A 127 -9.10 -5.30 28.63
CA ILE A 127 -8.27 -4.20 29.15
C ILE A 127 -8.45 -4.12 30.65
N HIS A 128 -7.36 -4.18 31.40
CA HIS A 128 -7.35 -3.96 32.84
C HIS A 128 -6.86 -2.54 33.16
N TYR A 129 -7.60 -1.81 33.98
CA TYR A 129 -7.32 -0.43 34.35
C TYR A 129 -6.85 -0.32 35.80
N GLN A 130 -5.78 0.44 36.01
CA GLN A 130 -5.28 0.83 37.33
C GLN A 130 -4.91 2.32 37.31
N GLY A 131 -5.89 3.18 37.61
CA GLY A 131 -5.75 4.63 37.40
C GLY A 131 -5.55 4.94 35.91
N ASP A 132 -4.42 5.59 35.59
CA ASP A 132 -4.02 5.90 34.21
C ASP A 132 -3.30 4.73 33.51
N ASN A 133 -2.95 3.68 34.26
CA ASN A 133 -2.27 2.51 33.72
C ASN A 133 -3.27 1.56 33.06
N GLN A 134 -2.89 1.00 31.91
CA GLN A 134 -3.74 0.12 31.10
C GLN A 134 -2.93 -1.08 30.65
N LEU A 135 -3.43 -2.29 30.90
CA LEU A 135 -2.91 -3.53 30.34
C LEU A 135 -3.97 -4.12 29.41
N GLU A 136 -3.69 -4.17 28.12
CA GLU A 136 -4.61 -4.64 27.08
C GLU A 136 -4.07 -5.91 26.42
N PHE A 137 -4.90 -6.94 26.36
CA PHE A 137 -4.69 -8.12 25.52
C PHE A 137 -5.71 -8.08 24.39
N SER A 138 -5.26 -8.24 23.15
CA SER A 138 -6.12 -8.27 21.96
C SER A 138 -5.74 -9.42 21.05
N ALA A 139 -6.74 -10.03 20.41
CA ALA A 139 -6.53 -11.00 19.36
C ALA A 139 -7.62 -10.85 18.30
N GLY A 140 -7.29 -11.20 17.06
CA GLY A 140 -8.25 -11.16 15.97
C GLY A 140 -7.81 -12.00 14.78
N ALA A 141 -8.76 -12.28 13.91
CA ALA A 141 -8.55 -13.04 12.69
C ALA A 141 -9.46 -12.52 11.57
N SER A 142 -9.03 -12.71 10.34
CA SER A 142 -9.81 -12.47 9.15
C SER A 142 -9.52 -13.48 8.06
N GLU A 143 -10.51 -13.71 7.22
CA GLU A 143 -10.41 -14.51 6.00
C GLU A 143 -11.01 -13.69 4.85
N SER A 144 -10.37 -13.74 3.69
CA SER A 144 -10.81 -13.01 2.50
C SER A 144 -10.66 -13.82 1.22
N ASP A 145 -11.67 -13.71 0.37
CA ASP A 145 -11.73 -14.22 -1.01
C ASP A 145 -11.85 -13.05 -1.99
N GLY A 146 -11.40 -13.24 -3.22
CA GLY A 146 -11.56 -12.26 -4.31
C GLY A 146 -10.42 -12.31 -5.31
N VAL A 147 -10.18 -11.21 -6.01
CA VAL A 147 -9.12 -11.09 -7.02
C VAL A 147 -8.09 -10.05 -6.57
N GLY A 148 -6.81 -10.41 -6.57
CA GLY A 148 -5.71 -9.53 -6.16
C GLY A 148 -4.65 -9.36 -7.24
N GLN A 149 -4.21 -8.12 -7.50
CA GLN A 149 -3.13 -7.84 -8.44
C GLN A 149 -1.77 -7.77 -7.73
N THR A 150 -0.76 -8.45 -8.25
CA THR A 150 0.64 -8.34 -7.82
C THR A 150 1.52 -7.84 -8.96
N ASN A 151 2.80 -7.61 -8.67
CA ASN A 151 3.78 -7.17 -9.66
C ASN A 151 4.11 -8.24 -10.73
N VAL A 152 3.73 -9.50 -10.50
CA VAL A 152 3.98 -10.64 -11.42
C VAL A 152 2.72 -11.13 -12.12
N GLY A 153 1.53 -10.68 -11.71
CA GLY A 153 0.27 -11.08 -12.32
C GLY A 153 -0.92 -10.95 -11.39
N ARG A 154 -2.06 -11.45 -11.83
CA ARG A 154 -3.29 -11.51 -11.06
C ARG A 154 -3.39 -12.84 -10.32
N ASN A 155 -3.91 -12.80 -9.10
CA ASN A 155 -4.10 -13.96 -8.24
C ASN A 155 -5.57 -14.07 -7.86
N GLN A 156 -6.07 -15.30 -7.82
CA GLN A 156 -7.32 -15.62 -7.17
C GLN A 156 -7.03 -15.83 -5.68
N LEU A 157 -7.61 -15.00 -4.83
CA LEU A 157 -7.57 -15.15 -3.39
C LEU A 157 -8.66 -16.14 -2.96
N ARG A 158 -8.27 -17.17 -2.21
CA ARG A 158 -9.16 -18.18 -1.63
C ARG A 158 -8.73 -18.52 -0.21
N GLY A 159 -9.54 -18.15 0.76
CA GLY A 159 -9.24 -18.35 2.18
C GLY A 159 -7.98 -17.61 2.61
N TRP A 160 -7.71 -16.42 2.05
CA TRP A 160 -6.54 -15.63 2.44
C TRP A 160 -6.72 -15.16 3.88
N GLY A 161 -5.92 -15.73 4.77
CA GLY A 161 -6.07 -15.59 6.22
C GLY A 161 -5.09 -14.57 6.80
N TYR A 162 -5.56 -13.76 7.74
CA TYR A 162 -4.71 -12.94 8.60
C TYR A 162 -5.13 -13.12 10.05
N ASN A 163 -4.18 -13.21 10.97
CA ASN A 163 -4.49 -13.22 12.39
C ASN A 163 -3.40 -12.55 13.22
N PHE A 164 -3.78 -12.06 14.39
CA PHE A 164 -2.83 -11.43 15.31
C PHE A 164 -3.18 -11.67 16.78
N ALA A 165 -2.16 -11.56 17.62
CA ALA A 165 -2.28 -11.48 19.07
C ALA A 165 -1.35 -10.37 19.58
N GLN A 166 -1.82 -9.55 20.50
CA GLN A 166 -1.10 -8.38 21.00
C GLN A 166 -1.29 -8.23 22.51
N ALA A 167 -0.22 -7.87 23.20
CA ALA A 167 -0.25 -7.41 24.58
C ALA A 167 0.38 -6.02 24.66
N LYS A 168 -0.31 -5.09 25.31
CA LYS A 168 0.11 -3.69 25.41
C LYS A 168 -0.04 -3.21 26.85
N TYR A 169 1.00 -2.61 27.39
CA TYR A 169 0.99 -1.95 28.68
C TYR A 169 1.30 -0.46 28.50
N THR A 170 0.35 0.39 28.86
CA THR A 170 0.46 1.85 28.71
C THR A 170 0.30 2.51 30.06
N THR A 171 1.22 3.41 30.39
CA THR A 171 1.17 4.30 31.56
C THR A 171 1.53 5.73 31.12
N PRO A 172 1.45 6.74 31.99
CA PRO A 172 1.87 8.10 31.65
C PRO A 172 3.34 8.21 31.19
N ARG A 173 4.23 7.30 31.63
CA ARG A 173 5.68 7.38 31.35
C ARG A 173 6.25 6.20 30.60
N LEU A 174 5.64 5.03 30.70
CA LEU A 174 6.12 3.77 30.13
C LEU A 174 5.08 3.23 29.15
N TYR A 175 5.59 2.74 28.03
CA TYR A 175 4.82 2.04 27.02
C TYR A 175 5.56 0.75 26.65
N PHE A 176 4.85 -0.36 26.67
CA PHE A 176 5.33 -1.65 26.19
C PHE A 176 4.27 -2.23 25.25
N ASN A 177 4.72 -2.78 24.13
CA ASN A 177 3.86 -3.42 23.16
C ASN A 177 4.58 -4.64 22.60
N MET A 178 3.92 -5.78 22.60
CA MET A 178 4.40 -6.96 21.90
C MET A 178 3.26 -7.57 21.11
N TYR A 179 3.56 -8.03 19.91
CA TYR A 179 2.54 -8.64 19.06
C TYR A 179 3.14 -9.69 18.14
N ARG A 180 2.26 -10.60 17.74
CA ARG A 180 2.49 -11.57 16.69
C ARG A 180 1.41 -11.39 15.63
N THR A 181 1.80 -11.33 14.37
CA THR A 181 0.88 -11.39 13.23
C THR A 181 1.21 -12.60 12.36
N GLN A 182 0.23 -13.08 11.62
CA GLN A 182 0.41 -14.11 10.61
C GLN A 182 -0.49 -13.85 9.41
N SER A 183 0.06 -14.04 8.21
CA SER A 183 -0.67 -14.06 6.95
C SER A 183 -0.48 -15.43 6.28
N THR A 184 -1.57 -16.01 5.79
CA THR A 184 -1.57 -17.27 5.05
C THR A 184 -2.32 -17.11 3.75
N SER A 185 -1.81 -17.71 2.67
CA SER A 185 -2.45 -17.59 1.35
C SER A 185 -3.69 -18.45 1.16
N GLY A 186 -3.96 -19.42 2.04
CA GLY A 186 -5.02 -20.40 1.81
C GLY A 186 -4.80 -21.17 0.49
N GLU A 187 -5.86 -21.37 -0.28
CA GLU A 187 -5.85 -22.06 -1.58
C GLU A 187 -5.68 -21.08 -2.76
N SER A 188 -5.04 -19.93 -2.51
CA SER A 188 -4.83 -18.92 -3.54
C SER A 188 -3.85 -19.38 -4.61
N PHE A 189 -4.08 -18.97 -5.86
CA PHE A 189 -3.27 -19.34 -7.01
C PHE A 189 -3.08 -18.17 -7.99
N ALA A 190 -1.98 -18.21 -8.74
CA ALA A 190 -1.68 -17.22 -9.77
C ALA A 190 -2.41 -17.56 -11.08
N ILE A 191 -3.29 -16.66 -11.55
CA ILE A 191 -4.18 -16.93 -12.70
C ILE A 191 -3.39 -17.03 -14.00
N ASN A 192 -2.33 -16.23 -14.16
CA ASN A 192 -1.45 -16.31 -15.32
C ASN A 192 -0.66 -17.65 -15.38
N ARG A 193 -0.36 -18.26 -14.22
CA ARG A 193 0.25 -19.61 -14.17
C ARG A 193 -0.79 -20.69 -14.44
N TYR A 194 -2.03 -20.51 -13.96
CA TYR A 194 -3.13 -21.41 -14.28
C TYR A 194 -3.38 -21.47 -15.80
N ALA A 195 -3.39 -20.31 -16.45
CA ALA A 195 -3.49 -20.19 -17.89
C ALA A 195 -2.34 -20.93 -18.63
N ASP A 196 -1.09 -20.71 -18.20
CA ASP A 196 0.08 -21.41 -18.76
C ASP A 196 -0.03 -22.94 -18.57
N ALA A 197 -0.39 -23.38 -17.37
CA ALA A 197 -0.56 -24.79 -17.04
C ALA A 197 -1.66 -25.46 -17.88
N GLN A 198 -2.78 -24.77 -18.13
CA GLN A 198 -3.89 -25.28 -18.93
C GLN A 198 -3.47 -25.50 -20.39
N VAL A 199 -2.80 -24.52 -21.00
CA VAL A 199 -2.36 -24.62 -22.40
C VAL A 199 -1.32 -25.74 -22.55
N ARG A 200 -0.41 -25.89 -21.59
CA ARG A 200 0.61 -26.96 -21.63
C ARG A 200 0.08 -28.33 -21.29
N ASN A 201 -0.97 -28.42 -20.47
CA ASN A 201 -1.50 -29.67 -19.94
C ASN A 201 -3.03 -29.74 -20.14
N PRO A 202 -3.53 -29.77 -21.39
CA PRO A 202 -4.96 -29.67 -21.69
C PRO A 202 -5.81 -30.83 -21.15
N GLY A 203 -5.19 -31.91 -20.68
CA GLY A 203 -5.87 -33.06 -20.08
C GLY A 203 -6.01 -33.02 -18.56
N LEU A 204 -5.46 -32.01 -17.87
CA LEU A 204 -5.55 -31.91 -16.42
C LEU A 204 -6.87 -31.31 -15.96
N SER A 205 -7.36 -31.78 -14.80
CA SER A 205 -8.54 -31.21 -14.15
C SER A 205 -8.26 -29.78 -13.63
N PRO A 206 -9.28 -28.93 -13.49
CA PRO A 206 -9.13 -27.60 -12.90
C PRO A 206 -8.41 -27.61 -11.54
N ASP A 207 -8.69 -28.59 -10.68
CA ASP A 207 -8.01 -28.70 -9.38
C ASP A 207 -6.52 -29.05 -9.51
N SER A 208 -6.16 -29.87 -10.51
CA SER A 208 -4.75 -30.18 -10.79
C SER A 208 -4.03 -28.96 -11.36
N LEU A 209 -4.70 -28.17 -12.21
CA LEU A 209 -4.17 -26.91 -12.75
C LEU A 209 -3.99 -25.85 -11.66
N ARG A 210 -4.94 -25.73 -10.72
CA ARG A 210 -4.79 -24.88 -9.52
C ARG A 210 -3.56 -25.28 -8.74
N ARG A 211 -3.40 -26.57 -8.42
CA ARG A 211 -2.22 -27.07 -7.70
C ARG A 211 -0.89 -26.77 -8.39
N LEU A 212 -0.81 -26.84 -9.72
CA LEU A 212 0.39 -26.44 -10.47
C LEU A 212 0.68 -24.93 -10.42
N SER A 213 -0.33 -24.15 -10.06
CA SER A 213 -0.33 -22.68 -10.06
C SER A 213 -0.46 -22.09 -8.66
N ASP A 214 -0.43 -22.94 -7.63
CA ASP A 214 -0.63 -22.55 -6.23
C ASP A 214 0.37 -21.47 -5.83
N TRP A 215 -0.09 -20.62 -4.93
CA TRP A 215 0.68 -19.51 -4.36
C TRP A 215 0.81 -19.64 -2.84
N PRO A 216 1.36 -20.75 -2.31
CA PRO A 216 1.36 -21.00 -0.88
C PRO A 216 2.28 -20.00 -0.17
N SER A 217 1.81 -19.43 0.93
CA SER A 217 2.59 -18.53 1.76
C SER A 217 2.17 -18.64 3.22
N ASN A 218 3.15 -18.58 4.12
CA ASN A 218 2.97 -18.50 5.55
C ASN A 218 3.99 -17.51 6.11
N GLY A 219 3.56 -16.26 6.27
CA GLY A 219 4.36 -15.19 6.86
C GLY A 219 3.95 -14.96 8.31
N ARG A 220 4.91 -14.91 9.23
CA ARG A 220 4.70 -14.61 10.65
C ARG A 220 5.65 -13.48 11.05
N MET A 221 5.15 -12.51 11.78
CA MET A 221 5.96 -11.43 12.34
C MET A 221 5.79 -11.44 13.85
N TYR A 222 6.92 -11.39 14.56
CA TYR A 222 6.97 -11.17 16.00
C TYR A 222 7.66 -9.82 16.23
N ALA A 223 7.04 -8.95 17.02
CA ALA A 223 7.63 -7.66 17.31
C ALA A 223 7.39 -7.26 18.76
N ALA A 224 8.34 -6.51 19.30
CA ALA A 224 8.26 -5.94 20.63
C ALA A 224 8.83 -4.52 20.64
N GLU A 225 8.23 -3.65 21.45
CA GLU A 225 8.62 -2.27 21.64
C GLU A 225 8.55 -1.92 23.12
N PHE A 226 9.57 -1.20 23.57
CA PHE A 226 9.61 -0.52 24.85
C PHE A 226 9.90 0.96 24.61
N GLN A 227 9.13 1.84 25.24
CA GLN A 227 9.32 3.28 25.18
C GLN A 227 9.14 3.91 26.56
N ASN A 228 9.98 4.88 26.89
CA ASN A 228 9.86 5.71 28.08
C ASN A 228 9.91 7.20 27.74
N ASN A 229 9.23 8.01 28.55
CA ASN A 229 9.29 9.46 28.46
C ASN A 229 9.50 10.12 29.82
N PHE A 230 10.13 11.29 29.80
CA PHE A 230 10.35 12.15 30.97
C PHE A 230 10.62 13.60 30.58
N ARG A 231 10.55 14.53 31.55
CA ARG A 231 10.95 15.93 31.39
C ARG A 231 12.14 16.25 32.28
N VAL A 232 13.04 17.10 31.80
CA VAL A 232 14.20 17.57 32.55
C VAL A 232 14.07 19.09 32.77
N PRO A 233 13.57 19.54 33.94
CA PRO A 233 13.37 20.96 34.22
C PRO A 233 14.65 21.80 34.09
N SER A 234 15.80 21.26 34.49
CA SER A 234 17.11 21.95 34.43
C SER A 234 17.60 22.25 33.02
N ILE A 235 17.03 21.62 31.99
CA ILE A 235 17.37 21.86 30.58
C ILE A 235 16.13 22.43 29.90
N LEU A 236 15.70 23.64 30.31
CA LEU A 236 14.56 24.35 29.71
C LEU A 236 13.26 23.51 29.67
N ASN A 237 13.04 22.65 30.67
CA ASN A 237 11.90 21.73 30.71
C ASN A 237 11.78 20.82 29.46
N THR A 238 12.91 20.46 28.86
CA THR A 238 13.00 19.61 27.66
C THR A 238 12.34 18.26 27.92
N TYR A 239 11.50 17.84 26.98
CA TYR A 239 10.83 16.54 26.99
C TYR A 239 11.65 15.52 26.20
N PHE A 240 11.92 14.38 26.81
CA PHE A 240 12.65 13.29 26.20
C PHE A 240 11.74 12.08 26.03
N VAL A 241 11.89 11.43 24.88
CA VAL A 241 11.38 10.10 24.59
C VAL A 241 12.55 9.24 24.16
N TRP A 242 12.58 7.99 24.60
CA TRP A 242 13.52 7.00 24.10
C TRP A 242 12.87 5.64 24.09
N GLY A 243 13.37 4.75 23.24
CA GLY A 243 12.83 3.41 23.12
C GLY A 243 13.74 2.45 22.39
N ALA A 244 13.34 1.19 22.43
CA ALA A 244 13.98 0.08 21.75
C ALA A 244 12.91 -0.82 21.11
N GLN A 245 13.25 -1.40 19.97
CA GLN A 245 12.37 -2.24 19.18
C GLN A 245 13.10 -3.51 18.73
N TYR A 246 12.34 -4.59 18.63
CA TYR A 246 12.76 -5.86 18.05
C TYR A 246 11.69 -6.31 17.06
N ARG A 247 12.12 -6.87 15.93
CA ARG A 247 11.25 -7.52 14.96
C ARG A 247 11.92 -8.78 14.43
N GLN A 248 11.12 -9.82 14.25
CA GLN A 248 11.52 -11.04 13.55
C GLN A 248 10.42 -11.44 12.58
N ASP A 249 10.78 -11.52 11.30
CA ASP A 249 9.95 -12.06 10.25
C ASP A 249 10.34 -13.52 10.00
N ILE A 250 9.36 -14.41 9.90
CA ILE A 250 9.50 -15.81 9.54
C ILE A 250 8.58 -16.08 8.35
N VAL A 251 9.15 -16.44 7.21
CA VAL A 251 8.42 -16.57 5.94
C VAL A 251 8.70 -17.93 5.30
N SER A 252 7.63 -18.64 4.94
CA SER A 252 7.66 -19.85 4.12
C SER A 252 6.84 -19.63 2.85
N SER A 253 7.33 -20.13 1.72
CA SER A 253 6.57 -20.31 0.48
C SER A 253 6.13 -21.77 0.30
N ASP A 254 6.16 -22.54 1.38
CA ASP A 254 6.08 -24.01 1.38
C ASP A 254 7.04 -24.63 0.36
N ARG A 255 8.24 -24.02 0.28
CA ARG A 255 9.34 -24.46 -0.59
C ARG A 255 9.01 -24.39 -2.09
N GLN A 256 8.13 -23.48 -2.52
CA GLN A 256 7.70 -23.38 -3.91
C GLN A 256 8.38 -22.23 -4.68
N TRP A 257 8.32 -21.00 -4.16
CA TRP A 257 8.62 -19.79 -4.94
C TRP A 257 9.53 -18.78 -4.23
N LEU A 258 10.02 -19.09 -3.03
CA LEU A 258 11.11 -18.39 -2.36
C LEU A 258 12.36 -19.26 -2.29
N THR A 259 13.50 -18.67 -1.92
CA THR A 259 14.77 -19.38 -1.68
C THR A 259 14.69 -20.42 -0.57
N ASP A 260 13.61 -20.42 0.22
CA ASP A 260 13.30 -21.49 1.16
C ASP A 260 13.22 -22.85 0.47
N ARG A 261 12.83 -22.90 -0.82
CA ARG A 261 12.93 -24.08 -1.70
C ARG A 261 14.34 -24.67 -1.79
N LEU A 262 15.36 -23.81 -1.75
CA LEU A 262 16.77 -24.20 -1.85
C LEU A 262 17.33 -24.60 -0.48
N THR A 263 16.98 -23.86 0.56
CA THR A 263 17.52 -24.06 1.91
C THR A 263 16.82 -25.19 2.67
N GLY A 264 15.57 -25.50 2.31
CA GLY A 264 14.73 -26.46 3.03
C GLY A 264 14.18 -25.92 4.36
N SER A 265 14.52 -24.69 4.75
CA SER A 265 14.13 -24.05 6.01
C SER A 265 13.41 -22.72 5.78
N ASP A 266 12.54 -22.33 6.70
CA ASP A 266 11.84 -21.04 6.64
C ASP A 266 12.87 -19.90 6.66
N LEU A 267 12.58 -18.83 5.92
CA LEU A 267 13.39 -17.64 5.94
C LEU A 267 13.13 -16.93 7.27
N SER A 268 14.19 -16.60 8.01
CA SER A 268 14.08 -15.78 9.22
C SER A 268 14.96 -14.55 9.10
N ILE A 269 14.38 -13.39 9.37
CA ILE A 269 15.08 -12.10 9.31
C ILE A 269 14.82 -11.37 10.63
N ARG A 270 15.89 -11.00 11.33
CA ARG A 270 15.83 -10.22 12.58
C ARG A 270 16.24 -8.77 12.36
N GLN A 271 15.62 -7.89 13.13
CA GLN A 271 15.94 -6.48 13.17
C GLN A 271 15.83 -5.95 14.60
N TYR A 272 16.78 -5.08 14.97
CA TYR A 272 16.81 -4.34 16.22
C TYR A 272 16.82 -2.84 15.94
N GLY A 273 16.19 -2.06 16.79
CA GLY A 273 16.19 -0.60 16.67
C GLY A 273 16.25 0.08 18.02
N VAL A 274 16.99 1.17 18.11
CA VAL A 274 17.03 2.06 19.28
C VAL A 274 16.84 3.50 18.82
N TYR A 275 16.08 4.28 19.60
CA TYR A 275 15.78 5.65 19.23
C TYR A 275 15.64 6.58 20.43
N SER A 276 15.83 7.86 20.17
CA SER A 276 15.52 8.93 21.12
C SER A 276 15.09 10.21 20.41
N GLN A 277 14.22 10.97 21.07
CA GLN A 277 13.78 12.30 20.68
C GLN A 277 13.83 13.25 21.88
N ALA A 278 14.29 14.47 21.64
CA ALA A 278 14.28 15.58 22.58
C ALA A 278 13.49 16.75 21.97
N GLU A 279 12.56 17.30 22.75
CA GLU A 279 11.79 18.50 22.40
C GLU A 279 12.06 19.60 23.43
N ALA A 280 12.78 20.63 23.02
CA ALA A 280 13.23 21.73 23.86
C ALA A 280 12.41 23.00 23.58
N PRO A 281 11.52 23.43 24.50
CA PRO A 281 10.79 24.69 24.37
C PRO A 281 11.69 25.86 24.78
N LEU A 282 12.56 26.32 23.88
CA LEU A 282 13.53 27.39 24.16
C LEU A 282 12.86 28.69 24.63
N THR A 283 11.73 29.03 24.01
CA THR A 283 10.87 30.15 24.40
C THR A 283 9.39 29.76 24.19
N PRO A 284 8.41 30.55 24.67
CA PRO A 284 6.99 30.28 24.40
C PRO A 284 6.62 30.19 22.90
N TRP A 285 7.43 30.77 22.02
CA TRP A 285 7.20 30.84 20.58
C TRP A 285 8.23 30.04 19.76
N LEU A 286 9.22 29.38 20.38
CA LEU A 286 10.27 28.63 19.69
C LEU A 286 10.50 27.28 20.36
N ASN A 287 10.26 26.21 19.61
CA ASN A 287 10.57 24.83 20.00
C ASN A 287 11.64 24.25 19.06
N LEU A 288 12.63 23.57 19.62
CA LEU A 288 13.57 22.74 18.89
C LEU A 288 13.25 21.27 19.09
N ILE A 289 13.45 20.48 18.03
CA ILE A 289 13.25 19.03 18.03
C ILE A 289 14.53 18.39 17.50
N PHE A 290 15.07 17.43 18.24
CA PHE A 290 16.17 16.57 17.77
C PHE A 290 15.75 15.13 17.99
N ALA A 291 15.92 14.28 16.99
CA ALA A 291 15.72 12.86 17.15
C ALA A 291 16.75 12.08 16.36
N ALA A 292 17.04 10.87 16.82
CA ALA A 292 17.93 9.96 16.12
C ALA A 292 17.47 8.53 16.36
N ARG A 293 17.71 7.69 15.36
CA ARG A 293 17.45 6.26 15.41
C ARG A 293 18.58 5.48 14.76
N TYR A 294 18.89 4.34 15.34
CA TYR A 294 19.80 3.35 14.81
C TYR A 294 19.06 2.02 14.65
N ASP A 295 19.10 1.45 13.45
CA ASP A 295 18.50 0.16 13.12
C ASP A 295 19.58 -0.80 12.63
N ASP A 296 19.62 -1.99 13.22
CA ASP A 296 20.50 -3.09 12.82
C ASP A 296 19.66 -4.21 12.23
N HIS A 297 19.94 -4.57 10.98
CA HIS A 297 19.15 -5.52 10.20
C HIS A 297 20.03 -6.68 9.73
N GLU A 298 19.56 -7.92 9.87
CA GLU A 298 20.38 -9.13 9.63
C GLU A 298 20.99 -9.20 8.21
N ASN A 299 20.30 -8.69 7.19
CA ASN A 299 20.73 -8.79 5.79
C ASN A 299 21.50 -7.56 5.23
N TYR A 300 21.58 -6.43 5.94
CA TYR A 300 22.18 -5.20 5.39
C TYR A 300 22.92 -4.40 6.46
N ASP A 301 23.77 -3.48 6.02
CA ASP A 301 24.47 -2.56 6.91
C ASP A 301 23.48 -1.75 7.76
N ALA A 302 23.87 -1.53 9.03
CA ALA A 302 23.08 -0.77 9.97
C ALA A 302 22.81 0.66 9.49
N GLN A 303 21.61 1.16 9.81
CA GLN A 303 21.08 2.42 9.30
C GLN A 303 20.96 3.46 10.41
N PHE A 304 21.41 4.68 10.13
CA PHE A 304 21.30 5.82 11.06
C PHE A 304 20.39 6.91 10.49
N SER A 305 19.30 7.20 11.22
CA SER A 305 18.23 8.12 10.81
C SER A 305 18.13 9.33 11.75
N PRO A 306 18.89 10.41 11.51
CA PRO A 306 18.77 11.67 12.25
C PRO A 306 17.56 12.51 11.81
N LYS A 307 17.07 13.34 12.73
CA LYS A 307 16.04 14.36 12.52
C LYS A 307 16.35 15.61 13.35
N ALA A 308 16.16 16.76 12.73
CA ALA A 308 16.21 18.06 13.39
C ALA A 308 15.01 18.90 12.95
N GLY A 309 14.45 19.69 13.85
CA GLY A 309 13.29 20.51 13.57
C GLY A 309 13.26 21.79 14.38
N VAL A 310 12.75 22.85 13.76
CA VAL A 310 12.44 24.12 14.39
C VAL A 310 10.95 24.38 14.21
N VAL A 311 10.26 24.68 15.31
CA VAL A 311 8.84 25.05 15.30
C VAL A 311 8.68 26.43 15.92
N LEU A 312 8.28 27.39 15.11
CA LEU A 312 7.94 28.75 15.52
C LEU A 312 6.44 28.87 15.73
N LYS A 313 6.02 29.44 16.86
CA LYS A 313 4.61 29.63 17.23
C LYS A 313 4.33 31.13 17.42
N PRO A 314 4.11 31.88 16.33
CA PRO A 314 3.85 33.33 16.43
C PRO A 314 2.56 33.65 17.19
N ALA A 315 1.61 32.71 17.25
CA ALA A 315 0.41 32.75 18.07
C ALA A 315 0.07 31.35 18.58
N ALA A 316 -0.77 31.24 19.62
CA ALA A 316 -1.15 29.95 20.20
C ALA A 316 -1.80 28.97 19.21
N ASN A 317 -2.42 29.49 18.16
CA ASN A 317 -3.10 28.73 17.11
C ASN A 317 -2.38 28.78 15.76
N GLN A 318 -1.08 29.12 15.75
CA GLN A 318 -0.26 29.17 14.54
C GLN A 318 1.10 28.52 14.79
N ALA A 319 1.58 27.75 13.83
CA ALA A 319 2.88 27.11 13.86
C ALA A 319 3.51 27.12 12.47
N VAL A 320 4.76 27.56 12.39
CA VAL A 320 5.64 27.40 11.22
C VAL A 320 6.68 26.36 11.60
N ARG A 321 6.88 25.35 10.76
CA ARG A 321 7.85 24.28 10.97
C ARG A 321 8.88 24.26 9.84
N LEU A 322 10.13 24.03 10.20
CA LEU A 322 11.20 23.66 9.28
C LEU A 322 11.85 22.40 9.85
N THR A 323 11.90 21.33 9.05
CA THR A 323 12.44 20.05 9.48
C THR A 323 13.40 19.46 8.45
N TYR A 324 14.42 18.81 8.97
CA TYR A 324 15.34 17.95 8.24
C TYR A 324 15.22 16.54 8.81
N ASN A 325 15.17 15.54 7.94
CA ASN A 325 15.19 14.14 8.35
C ASN A 325 15.85 13.26 7.29
N ARG A 326 16.50 12.19 7.73
CA ARG A 326 16.87 11.05 6.89
C ARG A 326 16.10 9.83 7.34
N ALA A 327 15.57 9.07 6.39
CA ALA A 327 14.98 7.76 6.64
C ALA A 327 15.47 6.77 5.58
N PHE A 328 15.10 5.52 5.77
CA PHE A 328 15.42 4.44 4.86
C PHE A 328 14.26 3.45 4.76
N LYS A 329 14.31 2.64 3.71
CA LYS A 329 13.42 1.53 3.44
C LYS A 329 14.25 0.31 3.08
N SER A 330 14.10 -0.75 3.85
CA SER A 330 14.77 -2.03 3.63
C SER A 330 14.14 -2.76 2.45
N PRO A 331 14.92 -3.48 1.62
CA PRO A 331 14.36 -4.39 0.64
C PRO A 331 13.57 -5.51 1.33
N SER A 332 12.37 -5.77 0.81
CA SER A 332 11.47 -6.80 1.33
C SER A 332 12.00 -8.21 1.10
N THR A 333 11.51 -9.19 1.88
CA THR A 333 11.83 -10.62 1.69
C THR A 333 11.58 -11.08 0.25
N LEU A 334 10.53 -10.58 -0.40
CA LEU A 334 10.26 -10.90 -1.81
C LEU A 334 11.38 -10.39 -2.72
N GLN A 335 11.89 -9.18 -2.49
CA GLN A 335 12.93 -8.59 -3.34
C GLN A 335 14.28 -9.31 -3.23
N THR A 336 14.61 -9.84 -2.06
CA THR A 336 15.85 -10.59 -1.84
C THR A 336 15.73 -12.07 -2.13
N ASN A 337 14.60 -12.69 -1.78
CA ASN A 337 14.47 -14.15 -1.73
C ASN A 337 13.46 -14.72 -2.74
N PHE A 338 12.98 -13.96 -3.73
CA PHE A 338 12.20 -14.56 -4.81
C PHE A 338 13.03 -15.67 -5.48
N PHE A 339 12.46 -16.86 -5.66
CA PHE A 339 13.10 -17.92 -6.40
C PHE A 339 12.07 -18.76 -7.14
N ILE A 340 11.82 -18.43 -8.40
CA ILE A 340 10.93 -19.19 -9.28
C ILE A 340 11.55 -19.26 -10.69
N PRO A 341 12.53 -20.16 -10.90
CA PRO A 341 13.20 -20.33 -12.19
C PRO A 341 12.24 -20.85 -13.28
N ASP A 342 11.08 -21.35 -12.88
CA ASP A 342 10.01 -21.95 -13.68
C ASP A 342 8.70 -21.14 -13.62
N TRP A 343 8.79 -19.79 -13.63
CA TRP A 343 7.61 -18.91 -13.64
C TRP A 343 6.65 -19.25 -14.78
N THR A 344 7.18 -19.25 -16.01
CA THR A 344 6.58 -19.79 -17.23
C THR A 344 7.70 -20.47 -18.04
N ALA A 345 7.42 -21.02 -19.23
CA ALA A 345 8.51 -21.60 -20.03
C ALA A 345 9.54 -20.59 -20.53
N VAL A 346 9.20 -19.30 -20.59
CA VAL A 346 10.10 -18.26 -21.13
C VAL A 346 10.48 -17.21 -20.09
N ILE A 347 10.04 -17.34 -18.83
CA ILE A 347 10.32 -16.38 -17.76
C ILE A 347 10.85 -17.11 -16.53
N ALA A 348 11.90 -16.55 -15.93
CA ALA A 348 12.45 -16.92 -14.64
C ALA A 348 12.56 -15.66 -13.75
N ILE A 349 12.29 -15.81 -12.46
CA ILE A 349 12.30 -14.68 -11.51
C ILE A 349 13.18 -15.02 -10.32
N PHE A 350 14.07 -14.09 -9.97
CA PHE A 350 15.02 -14.23 -8.86
C PHE A 350 15.07 -12.94 -8.02
N GLY A 351 15.18 -13.09 -6.71
CA GLY A 351 15.51 -12.02 -5.78
C GLY A 351 17.02 -11.77 -5.77
N ASN A 352 17.45 -10.60 -5.32
CA ASN A 352 18.83 -10.15 -5.48
C ASN A 352 19.53 -9.90 -4.13
N THR A 353 20.27 -10.89 -3.63
CA THR A 353 21.10 -10.78 -2.42
C THR A 353 22.59 -10.67 -2.69
N GLU A 354 23.06 -11.19 -3.83
CA GLU A 354 24.51 -11.31 -4.13
C GLU A 354 24.93 -10.51 -5.37
N GLY A 355 23.97 -9.93 -6.10
CA GLY A 355 24.21 -9.25 -7.36
C GLY A 355 24.28 -10.19 -8.57
N TYR A 356 24.25 -9.57 -9.75
CA TYR A 356 24.24 -10.24 -11.05
C TYR A 356 25.12 -9.51 -12.07
N SER A 357 25.66 -10.26 -13.02
CA SER A 357 26.29 -9.71 -14.22
C SER A 357 25.56 -10.18 -15.47
N VAL A 358 25.43 -9.30 -16.46
CA VAL A 358 24.75 -9.59 -17.72
C VAL A 358 25.75 -9.49 -18.86
N HIS A 359 25.79 -10.52 -19.70
CA HIS A 359 26.74 -10.64 -20.80
C HIS A 359 26.00 -10.93 -22.11
N SER A 360 26.61 -10.58 -23.24
CA SER A 360 26.10 -10.95 -24.58
C SER A 360 26.46 -12.39 -24.98
N ASN A 361 27.36 -13.04 -24.24
CA ASN A 361 27.80 -14.40 -24.47
C ASN A 361 27.15 -15.37 -23.46
N PRO A 362 26.50 -16.46 -23.91
CA PRO A 362 25.88 -17.44 -23.01
C PRO A 362 26.85 -18.21 -22.11
N ALA A 363 28.16 -18.10 -22.36
CA ALA A 363 29.22 -18.63 -21.50
C ALA A 363 29.66 -17.64 -20.39
N GLY A 364 29.12 -16.42 -20.35
CA GLY A 364 29.48 -15.41 -19.35
C GLY A 364 30.88 -14.82 -19.53
N THR A 365 31.44 -14.95 -20.73
CA THR A 365 32.77 -14.44 -21.08
C THR A 365 32.67 -13.08 -21.76
N GLY A 366 33.70 -12.24 -21.58
CA GLY A 366 33.76 -10.89 -22.12
C GLY A 366 33.41 -9.82 -21.09
N THR A 367 33.18 -8.59 -21.58
CA THR A 367 32.78 -7.46 -20.73
C THR A 367 31.28 -7.53 -20.46
N ALA A 368 30.88 -7.41 -19.20
CA ALA A 368 29.48 -7.32 -18.83
C ALA A 368 28.84 -6.08 -19.49
N VAL A 369 27.69 -6.26 -20.13
CA VAL A 369 26.90 -5.16 -20.71
C VAL A 369 26.09 -4.42 -19.65
N ALA A 370 25.82 -5.09 -18.51
CA ALA A 370 25.27 -4.50 -17.31
C ALA A 370 25.71 -5.31 -16.08
N THR A 371 25.84 -4.65 -14.94
CA THR A 371 26.01 -5.28 -13.62
C THR A 371 24.91 -4.79 -12.70
N TYR A 372 24.48 -5.64 -11.78
CA TYR A 372 23.48 -5.35 -10.77
C TYR A 372 24.06 -5.71 -9.41
N ASP A 373 24.23 -4.72 -8.54
CA ASP A 373 24.80 -4.95 -7.21
C ASP A 373 23.77 -5.64 -6.29
N PRO A 374 24.22 -6.28 -5.19
CA PRO A 374 23.34 -6.70 -4.11
C PRO A 374 22.36 -5.59 -3.70
N LEU A 375 21.13 -5.97 -3.37
CA LEU A 375 20.17 -5.00 -2.86
C LEU A 375 20.64 -4.41 -1.53
N ARG A 376 20.50 -3.09 -1.43
CA ARG A 376 20.72 -2.34 -0.18
C ARG A 376 19.49 -1.46 0.12
N PRO A 377 19.36 -1.00 1.38
CA PRO A 377 18.31 -0.05 1.76
C PRO A 377 18.26 1.18 0.83
N GLU A 378 17.04 1.54 0.45
CA GLU A 378 16.76 2.84 -0.18
C GLU A 378 16.76 3.90 0.90
N GLU A 379 17.43 5.02 0.66
CA GLU A 379 17.53 6.11 1.62
C GLU A 379 16.91 7.38 1.06
N ASN A 380 16.25 8.15 1.92
CA ASN A 380 15.77 9.49 1.57
C ASN A 380 16.17 10.53 2.61
N THR A 381 16.65 11.67 2.11
CA THR A 381 16.93 12.86 2.92
C THR A 381 15.95 13.96 2.53
N THR A 382 15.16 14.44 3.48
CA THR A 382 14.09 15.39 3.21
C THR A 382 14.26 16.66 4.03
N TRP A 383 14.11 17.79 3.35
CA TRP A 383 13.83 19.09 3.95
C TRP A 383 12.35 19.40 3.75
N GLU A 384 11.67 19.79 4.82
CA GLU A 384 10.26 20.19 4.78
C GLU A 384 10.06 21.52 5.49
N ALA A 385 9.34 22.45 4.86
CA ALA A 385 8.87 23.68 5.47
C ALA A 385 7.34 23.70 5.43
N GLY A 386 6.70 24.02 6.54
CA GLY A 386 5.25 24.02 6.62
C GLY A 386 4.67 25.06 7.56
N TYR A 387 3.39 25.34 7.38
CA TYR A 387 2.58 26.21 8.21
C TYR A 387 1.27 25.51 8.57
N LYS A 388 0.90 25.56 9.85
CA LYS A 388 -0.37 25.06 10.35
C LYS A 388 -0.98 26.09 11.29
N GLY A 389 -2.25 26.43 11.07
CA GLY A 389 -2.92 27.34 11.99
C GLY A 389 -4.37 27.63 11.67
N VAL A 390 -5.00 28.41 12.56
CA VAL A 390 -6.38 28.88 12.42
C VAL A 390 -6.39 30.39 12.25
N LEU A 391 -6.97 30.88 11.15
CA LEU A 391 -7.17 32.28 10.85
C LEU A 391 -8.63 32.69 11.15
N ASN A 392 -8.81 33.79 11.88
CA ASN A 392 -10.11 34.38 12.21
C ASN A 392 -11.13 33.40 12.82
N ASN A 393 -10.67 32.35 13.50
CA ASN A 393 -11.48 31.26 14.08
C ASN A 393 -12.43 30.57 13.09
N ARG A 394 -12.19 30.71 11.77
CA ARG A 394 -13.06 30.14 10.72
C ARG A 394 -12.30 29.35 9.67
N LEU A 395 -11.02 29.65 9.45
CA LEU A 395 -10.21 28.99 8.42
C LEU A 395 -9.03 28.27 9.06
N PHE A 396 -9.06 26.95 9.05
CA PHE A 396 -7.91 26.13 9.37
C PHE A 396 -7.10 25.86 8.09
N ILE A 397 -5.79 26.04 8.17
CA ILE A 397 -4.83 25.82 7.09
C ILE A 397 -3.73 24.90 7.61
N ASP A 398 -3.34 23.91 6.82
CA ASP A 398 -2.16 23.07 7.01
C ASP A 398 -1.47 22.89 5.65
N VAL A 399 -0.30 23.47 5.46
CA VAL A 399 0.44 23.41 4.19
C VAL A 399 1.90 23.06 4.47
N ALA A 400 2.48 22.18 3.67
CA ALA A 400 3.88 21.82 3.73
C ALA A 400 4.44 21.66 2.32
N GLY A 401 5.62 22.22 2.08
CA GLY A 401 6.44 21.96 0.91
C GLY A 401 7.68 21.17 1.31
N TYR A 402 8.08 20.21 0.49
CA TYR A 402 9.23 19.35 0.76
C TYR A 402 10.11 19.14 -0.46
N HIS A 403 11.38 18.91 -0.18
CA HIS A 403 12.41 18.53 -1.12
C HIS A 403 13.15 17.30 -0.58
N SER A 404 13.05 16.19 -1.30
CA SER A 404 13.54 14.88 -0.91
C SER A 404 14.57 14.38 -1.91
N GLN A 405 15.73 13.99 -1.41
CA GLN A 405 16.81 13.38 -2.18
C GLN A 405 16.85 11.89 -1.87
N TYR A 406 16.57 11.07 -2.87
CA TYR A 406 16.58 9.62 -2.78
C TYR A 406 17.91 9.07 -3.28
N GLN A 407 18.42 8.05 -2.59
CA GLN A 407 19.55 7.25 -2.99
C GLN A 407 19.16 5.78 -2.98
N HIS A 408 19.68 5.03 -3.94
CA HIS A 408 19.50 3.58 -4.01
C HIS A 408 18.03 3.18 -4.18
N PHE A 409 17.29 3.90 -5.02
CA PHE A 409 15.86 3.66 -5.20
C PHE A 409 15.59 2.21 -5.63
N LEU A 410 14.71 1.51 -4.92
CA LEU A 410 14.41 0.11 -5.20
C LEU A 410 13.54 0.02 -6.47
N SER A 411 14.02 -0.69 -7.48
CA SER A 411 13.23 -0.96 -8.68
C SER A 411 12.01 -1.84 -8.37
N PRO A 412 10.92 -1.75 -9.15
CA PRO A 412 9.99 -2.85 -9.30
C PRO A 412 10.71 -4.02 -9.99
N LEU A 413 10.00 -5.14 -10.12
CA LEU A 413 10.50 -6.27 -10.87
C LEU A 413 10.73 -5.88 -12.34
N ALA A 414 11.93 -6.12 -12.87
CA ALA A 414 12.29 -5.74 -14.23
C ALA A 414 13.12 -6.81 -14.92
N VAL A 415 13.04 -6.86 -16.26
CA VAL A 415 13.84 -7.77 -17.08
C VAL A 415 15.30 -7.28 -17.08
N ILE A 416 16.23 -8.17 -16.74
CA ILE A 416 17.66 -7.87 -16.77
C ILE A 416 18.40 -8.63 -17.88
N SER A 417 17.85 -9.74 -18.36
CA SER A 417 18.39 -10.43 -19.52
C SER A 417 17.30 -11.01 -20.40
N ASN A 418 17.54 -11.01 -21.71
CA ASN A 418 16.62 -11.49 -22.72
C ASN A 418 17.41 -12.26 -23.80
N PRO A 419 17.38 -13.60 -23.80
CA PRO A 419 18.06 -14.41 -24.81
C PRO A 419 17.41 -14.31 -26.21
N TYR A 420 16.29 -13.61 -26.32
CA TYR A 420 15.51 -13.40 -27.54
C TYR A 420 15.55 -11.95 -28.03
N ALA A 421 16.32 -11.08 -27.38
CA ALA A 421 16.39 -9.67 -27.73
C ALA A 421 16.92 -9.46 -29.16
N ARG A 422 16.40 -8.42 -29.81
CA ARG A 422 16.80 -7.97 -31.15
C ARG A 422 17.04 -6.46 -31.13
N THR A 423 17.94 -5.97 -31.98
CA THR A 423 18.14 -4.53 -32.20
C THR A 423 16.94 -3.91 -32.93
N ALA A 424 16.90 -2.58 -33.02
CA ALA A 424 15.86 -1.87 -33.77
C ALA A 424 15.83 -2.30 -35.26
N GLU A 425 16.99 -2.68 -35.81
CA GLU A 425 17.17 -3.19 -37.17
C GLU A 425 16.88 -4.70 -37.30
N GLY A 426 16.38 -5.33 -36.23
CA GLY A 426 15.96 -6.72 -36.19
C GLY A 426 17.07 -7.75 -36.01
N GLN A 427 18.32 -7.31 -35.81
CA GLN A 427 19.46 -8.23 -35.61
C GLN A 427 19.44 -8.87 -34.22
N PRO A 428 19.80 -10.16 -34.06
CA PRO A 428 19.87 -10.79 -32.74
C PRO A 428 20.87 -10.08 -31.83
N ALA A 429 20.44 -9.74 -30.61
CA ALA A 429 21.25 -9.11 -29.58
C ALA A 429 20.95 -9.72 -28.20
N PRO A 430 21.17 -11.04 -28.02
CA PRO A 430 20.78 -11.73 -26.81
C PRO A 430 21.62 -11.30 -25.61
N THR A 431 21.02 -11.36 -24.43
CA THR A 431 21.71 -11.14 -23.17
C THR A 431 21.39 -12.25 -22.17
N PHE A 432 22.37 -12.57 -21.33
CA PHE A 432 22.34 -13.69 -20.38
C PHE A 432 22.82 -13.23 -19.00
N ALA A 433 22.08 -13.57 -17.95
CA ALA A 433 22.39 -13.18 -16.58
C ALA A 433 23.12 -14.29 -15.81
N PHE A 434 24.12 -13.90 -15.01
CA PHE A 434 24.96 -14.77 -14.21
C PHE A 434 25.00 -14.29 -12.77
N ASP A 435 25.02 -15.23 -11.82
CA ASP A 435 25.23 -14.94 -10.40
C ASP A 435 26.65 -14.51 -10.06
N ALA A 436 26.88 -14.16 -8.79
CA ALA A 436 28.19 -13.73 -8.30
C ALA A 436 29.28 -14.82 -8.42
N GLN A 437 28.90 -16.09 -8.56
CA GLN A 437 29.82 -17.22 -8.78
C GLN A 437 30.05 -17.52 -10.28
N GLY A 438 29.47 -16.71 -11.18
CA GLY A 438 29.60 -16.88 -12.63
C GLY A 438 28.75 -18.00 -13.21
N ARG A 439 27.74 -18.49 -12.48
CA ARG A 439 26.79 -19.48 -12.99
C ARG A 439 25.64 -18.77 -13.70
N ALA A 440 25.28 -19.25 -14.88
CA ALA A 440 24.13 -18.74 -15.61
C ALA A 440 22.84 -18.99 -14.80
N LEU A 441 22.00 -17.97 -14.68
CA LEU A 441 20.69 -18.11 -14.04
C LEU A 441 19.73 -18.91 -14.92
N ASP A 442 19.55 -18.45 -16.16
CA ASP A 442 18.84 -19.16 -17.22
C ASP A 442 19.26 -18.60 -18.59
N ASN A 443 19.64 -19.47 -19.52
CA ASN A 443 20.06 -19.08 -20.87
C ASN A 443 18.93 -19.17 -21.92
N ASN A 444 17.77 -19.69 -21.53
CA ASN A 444 16.62 -19.92 -22.39
C ASN A 444 15.38 -19.15 -21.90
N LYS A 445 15.50 -18.26 -20.91
CA LYS A 445 14.39 -17.48 -20.38
C LYS A 445 14.74 -16.02 -20.18
N LEU A 446 13.73 -15.18 -20.23
CA LEU A 446 13.76 -13.83 -19.70
C LEU A 446 14.02 -13.92 -18.20
N VAL A 447 15.05 -13.25 -17.73
CA VAL A 447 15.38 -13.21 -16.31
C VAL A 447 14.91 -11.88 -15.74
N LEU A 448 14.09 -11.94 -14.70
CA LEU A 448 13.58 -10.77 -14.00
C LEU A 448 14.13 -10.73 -12.57
N THR A 449 14.49 -9.53 -12.11
CA THR A 449 14.92 -9.29 -10.73
C THR A 449 14.66 -7.85 -10.26
N TYR A 450 15.08 -7.54 -9.04
CA TYR A 450 15.02 -6.23 -8.42
C TYR A 450 16.45 -5.68 -8.24
N PHE A 451 16.61 -4.37 -8.33
CA PHE A 451 17.90 -3.71 -8.16
C PHE A 451 17.73 -2.29 -7.64
N ASN A 452 18.79 -1.74 -7.05
CA ASN A 452 18.83 -0.31 -6.74
C ASN A 452 19.14 0.49 -8.01
N LEU A 453 18.31 1.50 -8.30
CA LEU A 453 18.62 2.62 -9.18
C LEU A 453 19.55 3.61 -8.46
N GLY A 454 20.01 4.64 -9.17
CA GLY A 454 20.94 5.62 -8.61
C GLY A 454 20.24 6.63 -7.70
N ARG A 455 20.20 7.89 -8.14
CA ARG A 455 19.69 9.02 -7.35
C ARG A 455 18.45 9.60 -8.01
N ALA A 456 17.54 10.09 -7.19
CA ALA A 456 16.38 10.83 -7.68
C ALA A 456 16.09 12.01 -6.76
N THR A 457 15.61 13.11 -7.33
CA THR A 457 15.21 14.29 -6.56
C THR A 457 13.71 14.50 -6.72
N LEU A 458 13.01 14.68 -5.62
CA LEU A 458 11.57 14.81 -5.59
C LEU A 458 11.17 16.06 -4.82
N TYR A 459 10.28 16.84 -5.42
CA TYR A 459 9.67 18.02 -4.81
C TYR A 459 8.18 17.76 -4.65
N GLY A 460 7.60 18.28 -3.58
CA GLY A 460 6.16 18.25 -3.46
C GLY A 460 5.62 19.31 -2.51
N THR A 461 4.31 19.51 -2.61
CA THR A 461 3.55 20.40 -1.74
C THR A 461 2.23 19.73 -1.42
N ASP A 462 1.90 19.63 -0.15
CA ASP A 462 0.60 19.18 0.34
C ASP A 462 -0.07 20.31 1.13
N ALA A 463 -1.34 20.56 0.85
CA ALA A 463 -2.13 21.58 1.50
C ALA A 463 -3.53 21.05 1.87
N GLY A 464 -3.99 21.42 3.06
CA GLY A 464 -5.32 21.13 3.60
C GLY A 464 -5.97 22.39 4.15
N LEU A 465 -7.23 22.59 3.82
CA LEU A 465 -8.04 23.74 4.21
C LEU A 465 -9.36 23.26 4.80
N ASN A 466 -9.79 23.84 5.93
CA ASN A 466 -11.15 23.69 6.44
C ASN A 466 -11.72 25.08 6.75
N TYR A 467 -12.79 25.46 6.06
CA TYR A 467 -13.49 26.72 6.26
C TYR A 467 -14.88 26.48 6.89
N TYR A 468 -15.08 26.99 8.10
CA TYR A 468 -16.33 26.93 8.83
C TYR A 468 -17.22 28.12 8.46
N VAL A 469 -18.12 27.91 7.50
CA VAL A 469 -19.13 28.91 7.10
C VAL A 469 -20.07 29.21 8.27
N SER A 470 -20.43 28.18 9.03
CA SER A 470 -21.18 28.26 10.30
C SER A 470 -20.80 27.07 11.20
N PRO A 471 -21.28 26.99 12.47
CA PRO A 471 -21.07 25.81 13.31
C PRO A 471 -21.63 24.51 12.73
N ARG A 472 -22.55 24.60 11.76
CA ARG A 472 -23.25 23.47 11.14
C ARG A 472 -22.80 23.18 9.71
N VAL A 473 -22.03 24.07 9.09
CA VAL A 473 -21.63 23.97 7.68
C VAL A 473 -20.15 24.27 7.55
N SER A 474 -19.41 23.33 6.97
CA SER A 474 -18.00 23.48 6.66
C SER A 474 -17.70 23.10 5.22
N LEU A 475 -16.77 23.83 4.61
CA LEU A 475 -16.15 23.49 3.34
C LEU A 475 -14.73 23.00 3.63
N ASN A 476 -14.27 21.99 2.92
CA ASN A 476 -12.91 21.49 3.04
C ASN A 476 -12.25 21.35 1.67
N GLY A 477 -10.93 21.45 1.66
CA GLY A 477 -10.13 21.35 0.46
C GLY A 477 -8.80 20.67 0.76
N THR A 478 -8.33 19.82 -0.13
CA THR A 478 -6.97 19.29 -0.12
C THR A 478 -6.34 19.44 -1.49
N PHE A 479 -5.05 19.69 -1.53
CA PHE A 479 -4.26 19.82 -2.75
C PHE A 479 -2.92 19.14 -2.51
N SER A 480 -2.45 18.42 -3.52
CA SER A 480 -1.15 17.76 -3.51
C SER A 480 -0.52 17.93 -4.88
N TRP A 481 0.74 18.39 -4.91
CA TRP A 481 1.57 18.50 -6.10
C TRP A 481 2.87 17.74 -5.87
N LEU A 482 3.32 17.00 -6.89
CA LEU A 482 4.51 16.18 -6.87
C LEU A 482 5.28 16.32 -8.18
N LYS A 483 6.59 16.48 -8.09
CA LYS A 483 7.50 16.47 -9.24
C LYS A 483 8.71 15.60 -8.93
N LEU A 484 8.96 14.63 -9.79
CA LEU A 484 10.19 13.87 -9.83
C LEU A 484 11.11 14.50 -10.90
N ASP A 485 12.30 14.93 -10.50
CA ASP A 485 13.37 15.34 -11.43
C ASP A 485 14.12 14.10 -11.95
N ASP A 486 15.02 14.31 -12.91
CA ASP A 486 15.72 13.24 -13.62
C ASP A 486 16.38 12.23 -12.67
N VAL A 487 16.11 10.94 -12.93
CA VAL A 487 16.66 9.82 -12.18
C VAL A 487 18.00 9.45 -12.78
N GLU A 488 19.05 9.51 -11.96
CA GLU A 488 20.37 9.01 -12.35
C GLU A 488 20.33 7.47 -12.36
N VAL A 489 20.48 6.87 -13.54
CA VAL A 489 20.50 5.42 -13.72
C VAL A 489 21.92 4.96 -14.08
N PRO A 490 22.46 3.91 -13.42
CA PRO A 490 23.74 3.34 -13.80
C PRO A 490 23.77 2.88 -15.27
N ALA A 491 24.92 3.03 -15.92
CA ALA A 491 25.09 2.66 -17.32
C ALA A 491 24.66 1.21 -17.59
N GLY A 492 23.98 0.99 -18.72
CA GLY A 492 23.51 -0.35 -19.14
C GLY A 492 22.23 -0.83 -18.45
N ARG A 493 21.67 -0.09 -17.48
CA ARG A 493 20.39 -0.43 -16.83
C ARG A 493 19.24 0.39 -17.42
N GLU A 494 18.06 -0.23 -17.55
CA GLU A 494 16.85 0.51 -17.85
C GLU A 494 16.36 1.29 -16.62
N GLU A 495 15.86 2.51 -16.84
CA GLU A 495 15.17 3.23 -15.79
C GLU A 495 13.90 2.47 -15.38
N ALA A 496 13.82 2.09 -14.12
CA ALA A 496 12.73 1.31 -13.56
C ALA A 496 12.05 2.04 -12.40
N THR A 497 11.77 3.33 -12.54
CA THR A 497 11.14 4.09 -11.45
C THR A 497 9.63 3.79 -11.37
N ALA A 498 9.10 3.62 -10.15
CA ALA A 498 7.69 3.28 -9.90
C ALA A 498 7.09 4.13 -8.78
N ILE A 499 7.08 5.46 -8.95
CA ILE A 499 6.45 6.38 -7.98
C ILE A 499 4.92 6.23 -7.98
N ASN A 500 4.33 5.87 -9.11
CA ASN A 500 2.90 5.57 -9.27
C ASN A 500 2.00 6.65 -8.65
N SER A 501 2.37 7.92 -8.82
CA SER A 501 1.65 9.06 -8.25
C SER A 501 1.38 10.13 -9.31
N PRO A 502 0.22 10.81 -9.23
CA PRO A 502 -0.09 11.94 -10.09
C PRO A 502 0.79 13.15 -9.79
N ASN A 503 1.04 13.98 -10.81
CA ASN A 503 1.72 15.26 -10.61
C ASN A 503 0.89 16.24 -9.77
N THR A 504 -0.44 16.17 -9.87
CA THR A 504 -1.37 16.91 -9.03
C THR A 504 -2.63 16.11 -8.74
N LYS A 505 -3.13 16.24 -7.52
CA LYS A 505 -4.47 15.80 -7.13
C LYS A 505 -5.07 16.81 -6.17
N TRP A 506 -6.39 16.93 -6.19
CA TRP A 506 -7.09 17.79 -5.25
C TRP A 506 -8.47 17.23 -4.92
N THR A 507 -8.97 17.61 -3.75
CA THR A 507 -10.31 17.27 -3.29
C THR A 507 -10.97 18.54 -2.77
N LEU A 508 -12.23 18.76 -3.12
CA LEU A 508 -13.09 19.79 -2.55
C LEU A 508 -14.32 19.13 -1.95
N GLY A 509 -14.69 19.49 -0.74
CA GLY A 509 -15.86 18.92 -0.10
C GLY A 509 -16.65 19.91 0.72
N SER A 510 -17.85 19.48 1.07
CA SER A 510 -18.76 20.19 1.93
C SER A 510 -19.39 19.23 2.92
N ARG A 511 -19.66 19.71 4.11
CA ARG A 511 -20.37 18.97 5.15
C ARG A 511 -21.38 19.88 5.81
N PHE A 512 -22.56 19.34 6.04
CA PHE A 512 -23.57 19.92 6.91
C PHE A 512 -23.99 18.93 8.00
N THR A 513 -24.17 19.42 9.21
CA THR A 513 -24.61 18.62 10.36
C THR A 513 -25.69 19.32 11.15
N ASP A 514 -26.53 18.54 11.83
CA ASP A 514 -27.54 19.03 12.78
C ASP A 514 -28.53 20.03 12.14
N PHE A 515 -28.89 19.79 10.87
CA PHE A 515 -30.01 20.46 10.20
C PHE A 515 -31.31 19.73 10.55
N GLY A 516 -31.74 19.89 11.81
CA GLY A 516 -32.74 19.02 12.41
C GLY A 516 -32.17 17.60 12.54
N ASN A 517 -32.85 16.63 11.93
CA ASN A 517 -32.40 15.24 11.90
C ASN A 517 -31.46 14.92 10.72
N LEU A 518 -31.18 15.90 9.85
CA LEU A 518 -30.37 15.70 8.65
C LEU A 518 -28.89 16.06 8.86
N GLN A 519 -28.05 15.27 8.21
CA GLN A 519 -26.62 15.52 8.03
C GLN A 519 -26.19 15.02 6.65
N GLY A 520 -25.10 15.52 6.10
CA GLY A 520 -24.64 15.08 4.80
C GLY A 520 -23.50 15.90 4.26
N GLY A 521 -23.21 15.70 2.99
CA GLY A 521 -22.09 16.33 2.33
C GLY A 521 -21.92 15.90 0.88
N ALA A 522 -20.96 16.57 0.24
CA ALA A 522 -20.52 16.27 -1.10
C ALA A 522 -18.99 16.33 -1.14
N ASN A 523 -18.37 15.48 -1.95
CA ASN A 523 -16.93 15.40 -2.10
C ASN A 523 -16.56 15.23 -3.57
N LEU A 524 -15.83 16.19 -4.13
CA LEU A 524 -15.32 16.20 -5.49
C LEU A 524 -13.82 15.91 -5.44
N ARG A 525 -13.36 14.84 -6.10
CA ARG A 525 -11.95 14.44 -6.19
C ARG A 525 -11.48 14.54 -7.64
N HIS A 526 -10.32 15.11 -7.87
CA HIS A 526 -9.66 15.17 -9.18
C HIS A 526 -8.24 14.64 -9.09
N VAL A 527 -7.86 13.79 -10.05
CA VAL A 527 -6.55 13.13 -10.11
C VAL A 527 -6.02 13.19 -11.52
N ASN A 528 -4.91 13.91 -11.74
CA ASN A 528 -4.24 13.97 -13.05
C ASN A 528 -3.72 12.62 -13.52
N SER A 529 -3.55 12.48 -14.83
CA SER A 529 -2.98 11.29 -15.44
C SER A 529 -1.54 11.09 -14.99
N TYR A 530 -1.14 9.83 -14.89
CA TYR A 530 0.21 9.46 -14.51
C TYR A 530 0.58 8.10 -15.09
N TYR A 531 1.88 7.87 -15.21
CA TYR A 531 2.39 6.57 -15.60
C TYR A 531 2.41 5.64 -14.38
N PHE A 532 1.86 4.44 -14.54
CA PHE A 532 1.85 3.40 -13.54
C PHE A 532 2.75 2.25 -13.97
N ARG A 533 3.57 1.77 -13.03
CA ARG A 533 4.45 0.62 -13.19
C ARG A 533 4.44 -0.24 -11.93
N SER A 534 4.08 -1.50 -12.07
CA SER A 534 4.21 -2.52 -11.04
C SER A 534 4.61 -3.84 -11.69
N GLY A 535 5.92 -4.08 -11.74
CA GLY A 535 6.50 -5.19 -12.48
C GLY A 535 6.10 -5.17 -13.96
N ILE A 536 5.38 -6.20 -14.40
CA ILE A 536 4.90 -6.32 -15.79
C ILE A 536 3.68 -5.45 -16.10
N ASN A 537 3.03 -4.88 -15.08
CA ASN A 537 1.86 -4.02 -15.24
C ASN A 537 2.33 -2.59 -15.50
N MET A 538 2.26 -2.13 -16.75
CA MET A 538 2.82 -0.83 -17.18
C MET A 538 1.87 -0.10 -18.13
N GLY A 539 1.82 1.24 -18.04
CA GLY A 539 0.94 2.06 -18.87
C GLY A 539 0.48 3.34 -18.18
N VAL A 540 -0.51 4.00 -18.76
CA VAL A 540 -1.01 5.29 -18.31
C VAL A 540 -2.34 5.13 -17.57
N ILE A 541 -2.43 5.70 -16.37
CA ILE A 541 -3.70 5.95 -15.71
C ILE A 541 -4.24 7.29 -16.22
N PRO A 542 -5.46 7.34 -16.77
CA PRO A 542 -6.03 8.57 -17.30
C PRO A 542 -6.37 9.54 -16.18
N THR A 543 -6.51 10.83 -16.51
CA THR A 543 -7.03 11.79 -15.54
C THR A 543 -8.51 11.54 -15.33
N PHE A 544 -8.97 11.53 -14.08
CA PHE A 544 -10.36 11.35 -13.75
C PHE A 544 -10.84 12.33 -12.67
N THR A 545 -12.15 12.51 -12.60
CA THR A 545 -12.83 13.29 -11.56
C THR A 545 -14.01 12.48 -11.05
N THR A 546 -14.19 12.42 -9.74
CA THR A 546 -15.31 11.72 -9.09
C THR A 546 -16.07 12.67 -8.17
N LEU A 547 -17.39 12.51 -8.11
CA LEU A 547 -18.26 13.21 -7.17
C LEU A 547 -18.97 12.19 -6.29
N ASP A 548 -18.81 12.32 -4.98
CA ASP A 548 -19.48 11.51 -3.99
C ASP A 548 -20.47 12.38 -3.20
N LEU A 549 -21.66 11.84 -2.93
CA LEU A 549 -22.71 12.49 -2.17
C LEU A 549 -23.13 11.58 -1.02
N ASN A 550 -23.41 12.15 0.14
CA ASN A 550 -24.01 11.41 1.24
C ASN A 550 -25.07 12.21 1.98
N LEU A 551 -26.13 11.51 2.40
CA LEU A 551 -27.22 12.05 3.21
C LEU A 551 -27.52 11.08 4.34
N GLY A 552 -27.57 11.58 5.56
CA GLY A 552 -27.92 10.85 6.76
C GLY A 552 -29.15 11.45 7.44
N TYR A 553 -30.04 10.59 7.92
CA TYR A 553 -31.21 10.97 8.70
C TYR A 553 -31.19 10.25 10.05
N ARG A 554 -31.16 11.01 11.14
CA ARG A 554 -31.22 10.48 12.50
C ARG A 554 -32.68 10.27 12.90
N ILE A 555 -33.06 9.05 13.22
CA ILE A 555 -34.39 8.71 13.73
C ILE A 555 -34.33 8.74 15.26
N GLN A 556 -34.75 9.87 15.84
CA GLN A 556 -35.03 9.95 17.28
C GLN A 556 -36.44 9.40 17.54
N PRO A 557 -36.69 8.54 18.56
CA PRO A 557 -35.84 8.20 19.71
C PRO A 557 -34.99 6.91 19.57
N TYR A 558 -34.98 6.25 18.43
CA TYR A 558 -34.43 4.90 18.28
C TYR A 558 -32.90 4.81 18.19
N ASN A 559 -32.14 5.90 18.40
CA ASN A 559 -30.67 5.93 18.22
C ASN A 559 -30.20 5.32 16.89
N THR A 560 -31.04 5.43 15.84
CA THR A 560 -30.78 4.90 14.51
C THR A 560 -30.42 6.03 13.57
N THR A 561 -29.39 5.82 12.75
CA THR A 561 -29.08 6.71 11.61
C THR A 561 -29.24 5.93 10.33
N LEU A 562 -30.12 6.39 9.45
CA LEU A 562 -30.19 5.93 8.07
C LEU A 562 -29.23 6.76 7.23
N THR A 563 -28.50 6.13 6.32
CA THR A 563 -27.57 6.80 5.41
C THR A 563 -27.81 6.35 3.99
N VAL A 564 -27.90 7.30 3.07
CA VAL A 564 -27.85 7.06 1.63
C VAL A 564 -26.56 7.69 1.11
N GLY A 565 -25.77 6.92 0.39
CA GLY A 565 -24.54 7.37 -0.23
C GLY A 565 -24.56 7.07 -1.72
N VAL A 566 -24.06 7.99 -2.53
CA VAL A 566 -23.77 7.74 -3.94
C VAL A 566 -22.33 8.11 -4.19
N ASN A 567 -21.51 7.13 -4.54
CA ASN A 567 -20.11 7.34 -4.86
C ASN A 567 -19.95 7.35 -6.38
N ASN A 568 -19.01 8.18 -6.87
CA ASN A 568 -18.64 8.25 -8.27
C ASN A 568 -19.84 8.58 -9.19
N LEU A 569 -20.64 9.58 -8.83
CA LEU A 569 -21.89 9.98 -9.52
C LEU A 569 -21.67 10.37 -11.00
N PHE A 570 -20.53 11.01 -11.30
CA PHE A 570 -20.17 11.52 -12.63
C PHE A 570 -18.73 11.14 -13.04
N GLY A 571 -18.31 9.90 -12.75
CA GLY A 571 -16.92 9.48 -12.92
C GLY A 571 -16.38 9.70 -14.33
N CYS A 572 -15.47 10.66 -14.53
CA CYS A 572 -14.94 10.96 -15.86
C CYS A 572 -13.94 9.89 -16.33
N SER A 573 -13.96 9.57 -17.62
CA SER A 573 -13.07 8.58 -18.21
C SER A 573 -12.51 9.00 -19.57
N GLN A 574 -11.58 8.18 -20.04
CA GLN A 574 -11.08 8.20 -21.41
C GLN A 574 -11.60 6.94 -22.10
N ASN A 575 -11.94 7.03 -23.39
CA ASN A 575 -12.52 5.92 -24.17
C ASN A 575 -11.69 4.62 -24.04
N GLU A 576 -12.38 3.55 -23.62
CA GLU A 576 -11.86 2.22 -23.25
C GLU A 576 -11.20 1.47 -24.43
N ASP A 577 -11.44 1.90 -25.68
CA ASP A 577 -11.08 1.14 -26.89
C ASP A 577 -9.62 1.25 -27.34
N GLN A 578 -8.75 1.88 -26.56
CA GLN A 578 -7.33 1.93 -26.88
C GLN A 578 -6.57 1.07 -25.87
N PRO A 579 -5.99 -0.08 -26.29
CA PRO A 579 -5.08 -0.81 -25.42
C PRO A 579 -4.04 0.17 -24.89
N LEU A 580 -3.72 0.08 -23.60
CA LEU A 580 -2.63 0.86 -22.99
C LEU A 580 -1.34 0.44 -23.70
N GLN A 581 -1.01 1.15 -24.78
CA GLN A 581 0.19 0.89 -25.55
C GLN A 581 1.38 1.38 -24.75
N TYR A 582 2.27 0.45 -24.46
CA TYR A 582 3.62 0.76 -24.02
C TYR A 582 4.38 1.33 -25.22
N ASP A 583 4.62 2.64 -25.22
CA ASP A 583 5.60 3.24 -26.12
C ASP A 583 6.97 3.20 -25.43
N SER A 584 7.84 2.32 -25.91
CA SER A 584 9.23 2.22 -25.44
C SER A 584 10.06 3.48 -25.72
N ALA A 585 9.61 4.33 -26.64
CA ALA A 585 10.25 5.59 -27.02
C ALA A 585 9.76 6.79 -26.18
N ASP A 586 8.56 6.70 -25.58
CA ASP A 586 8.01 7.73 -24.67
C ASP A 586 8.56 7.54 -23.25
N ARG A 587 9.88 7.37 -23.17
CA ARG A 587 10.65 7.42 -21.93
C ARG A 587 10.50 8.83 -21.37
N LEU A 588 9.57 9.02 -20.44
CA LEU A 588 9.51 10.11 -19.47
C LEU A 588 9.64 11.53 -20.05
N ARG A 589 8.58 12.33 -19.96
CA ARG A 589 8.62 13.72 -19.42
C ARG A 589 7.32 14.49 -19.56
N THR A 590 6.40 14.09 -20.43
CA THR A 590 5.11 14.78 -20.59
C THR A 590 3.96 13.89 -20.17
N ALA A 591 3.11 14.37 -19.26
CA ALA A 591 1.81 13.76 -19.05
C ALA A 591 1.15 13.56 -20.43
N PRO A 592 0.57 12.39 -20.73
CA PRO A 592 0.02 12.12 -22.05
C PRO A 592 -0.94 13.25 -22.43
N THR A 593 -0.68 13.85 -23.59
CA THR A 593 -1.42 15.03 -24.05
C THR A 593 -2.91 14.75 -24.01
N ASN A 594 -3.62 15.64 -23.32
CA ASN A 594 -5.06 15.66 -23.07
C ASN A 594 -5.87 14.96 -24.19
N ARG A 595 -6.16 13.66 -24.00
CA ARG A 595 -7.13 12.94 -24.83
C ARG A 595 -8.52 13.37 -24.33
N SER A 596 -9.44 13.63 -25.27
CA SER A 596 -10.80 14.10 -24.96
C SER A 596 -11.45 13.21 -23.90
N ARG A 597 -12.05 13.83 -22.89
CA ARG A 597 -12.67 13.12 -21.77
C ARG A 597 -14.17 13.12 -21.92
N GLU A 598 -14.77 12.03 -21.50
CA GLU A 598 -16.22 11.91 -21.41
C GLU A 598 -16.59 11.87 -19.91
N CYS A 599 -17.61 12.65 -19.53
CA CYS A 599 -18.13 12.70 -18.18
C CYS A 599 -19.65 12.57 -18.26
N GLY A 600 -20.27 11.87 -17.31
CA GLY A 600 -21.71 11.74 -17.27
C GLY A 600 -22.19 10.68 -16.29
N PHE A 601 -23.51 10.44 -16.28
CA PHE A 601 -24.07 9.27 -15.62
C PHE A 601 -23.73 8.02 -16.45
N ASN A 602 -23.39 6.90 -15.79
CA ASN A 602 -22.94 5.64 -16.39
C ASN A 602 -21.55 5.63 -17.03
N THR A 603 -20.72 6.65 -16.83
CA THR A 603 -19.30 6.62 -17.26
C THR A 603 -18.43 5.88 -16.23
N LYS A 604 -17.37 5.19 -16.69
CA LYS A 604 -16.48 4.36 -15.85
C LYS A 604 -15.03 4.76 -16.01
N HIS A 605 -14.25 4.80 -14.94
CA HIS A 605 -12.83 5.15 -14.99
C HIS A 605 -11.95 4.02 -14.46
N GLN A 606 -10.69 3.97 -14.87
CA GLN A 606 -9.72 3.00 -14.38
C GLN A 606 -8.82 3.65 -13.33
N GLU A 607 -8.76 3.07 -12.13
CA GLU A 607 -7.86 3.55 -11.06
C GLU A 607 -6.45 2.96 -11.17
N MET A 608 -6.31 1.73 -11.69
CA MET A 608 -5.03 1.03 -11.85
C MET A 608 -5.01 0.14 -13.09
N ILE A 609 -3.82 -0.15 -13.62
CA ILE A 609 -3.63 -1.02 -14.79
C ILE A 609 -4.06 -2.45 -14.45
N ASN A 610 -4.73 -3.11 -15.40
CA ASN A 610 -5.28 -4.45 -15.23
C ASN A 610 -6.30 -4.57 -14.10
N MET A 611 -6.80 -3.45 -13.57
CA MET A 611 -8.01 -3.39 -12.75
C MET A 611 -9.23 -3.03 -13.60
N PRO A 612 -10.43 -3.43 -13.15
CA PRO A 612 -11.66 -3.12 -13.85
C PRO A 612 -12.01 -1.63 -13.81
N ALA A 613 -12.81 -1.18 -14.78
CA ALA A 613 -13.32 0.18 -14.79
C ALA A 613 -14.43 0.34 -13.73
N ILE A 614 -14.27 1.34 -12.86
CA ILE A 614 -15.12 1.62 -11.71
C ILE A 614 -16.22 2.61 -12.09
N GLY A 615 -17.46 2.22 -11.83
CA GLY A 615 -18.66 3.03 -12.11
C GLY A 615 -19.31 3.62 -10.86
N THR A 616 -20.50 4.20 -11.02
CA THR A 616 -21.31 4.72 -9.91
C THR A 616 -21.76 3.61 -8.97
N MET A 617 -21.74 3.89 -7.66
CA MET A 617 -22.26 2.99 -6.63
C MET A 617 -23.27 3.71 -5.75
N VAL A 618 -24.34 3.01 -5.39
CA VAL A 618 -25.36 3.51 -4.46
C VAL A 618 -25.41 2.60 -3.24
N PHE A 619 -25.41 3.20 -2.06
CA PHE A 619 -25.47 2.52 -0.77
C PHE A 619 -26.62 3.03 0.07
N ILE A 620 -27.26 2.11 0.79
CA ILE A 620 -28.22 2.39 1.84
C ILE A 620 -27.75 1.65 3.09
N GLY A 621 -27.50 2.40 4.14
CA GLY A 621 -27.03 1.91 5.43
C GLY A 621 -27.98 2.26 6.56
N ALA A 622 -28.05 1.39 7.56
CA ALA A 622 -28.69 1.66 8.83
C ALA A 622 -27.71 1.33 9.95
N ARG A 623 -27.37 2.34 10.77
CA ARG A 623 -26.56 2.17 11.97
C ARG A 623 -27.44 2.34 13.21
N TYR A 624 -27.39 1.35 14.09
CA TYR A 624 -28.14 1.31 15.34
C TYR A 624 -27.19 1.22 16.53
N HIS A 625 -27.47 1.99 17.58
CA HIS A 625 -26.70 2.02 18.82
C HIS A 625 -27.57 1.67 20.04
N ILE A 626 -27.19 0.62 20.76
CA ILE A 626 -27.76 0.20 22.05
C ILE A 626 -26.77 0.62 23.12
N GLN A 627 -27.21 1.42 24.10
CA GLN A 627 -26.38 1.79 25.24
C GLN A 627 -26.31 0.68 26.28
#